data_AF-A0A0B1TFF4-F1
#
_entry.id   AF-A0A0B1TFF4-F1
#
_cell.length_a   1.000
_cell.length_b   1.000
_cell.length_c   1.000
_cell.angle_alpha   90.00
_cell.angle_beta   90.00
_cell.angle_gamma   90.00
#
_symmetry.space_group_name_H-M   'P 1'
#
loop_
_entity.id
_entity.type
_entity.pdbx_description
1 polymer ?
#
loop_
_entity_poly.entity_id
_entity_poly.type
_entity_poly.pdbx_seq_one_letter_code
_entity_poly.pdbx_strand_id
1 'polypeptide(L)'
;MQILVAAILIGNAFAEFSPDFSTFLASYYGPYVKDQMERRDLEAKGSFGGKADRSERLRNQPIVFVHGVSDTAGEKMRQAANWFKARGYKDSELYSTTYFNGAQGNPLKWVEYGMRCEYVKQVINL
;
A
#
# COMPACT_ATOMS: atom_id res chain seq x y z
N MET A 1 -44.81 -4.82 18.36
CA MET A 1 -43.56 -4.03 18.53
C MET A 1 -42.41 -4.89 18.03
N GLN A 2 -42.08 -4.77 16.74
CA GLN A 2 -40.96 -5.50 16.12
C GLN A 2 -39.73 -4.58 16.15
N ILE A 3 -38.69 -4.99 16.86
CA ILE A 3 -37.39 -4.31 16.87
C ILE A 3 -36.56 -4.97 15.75
N LEU A 4 -36.31 -4.22 14.66
CA LEU A 4 -35.41 -4.64 13.60
C LEU A 4 -33.97 -4.35 14.06
N VAL A 5 -33.14 -5.39 14.22
CA VAL A 5 -31.71 -5.24 14.49
C VAL A 5 -30.98 -5.24 13.15
N ALA A 6 -30.47 -4.08 12.73
CA ALA A 6 -29.60 -3.97 11.57
C ALA A 6 -28.16 -4.31 11.97
N ALA A 7 -27.64 -5.44 11.53
CA ALA A 7 -26.24 -5.81 11.70
C ALA A 7 -25.39 -5.03 10.68
N ILE A 8 -24.62 -4.04 11.16
CA ILE A 8 -23.63 -3.33 10.34
C ILE A 8 -22.37 -4.20 10.27
N LEU A 9 -22.12 -4.80 9.11
CA LEU A 9 -20.84 -5.45 8.82
C LEU A 9 -19.77 -4.36 8.62
N ILE A 10 -19.03 -4.04 9.68
CA ILE A 10 -17.82 -3.23 9.56
C ILE A 10 -16.72 -4.15 9.03
N GLY A 11 -16.60 -4.22 7.71
CA GLY A 11 -15.45 -4.87 7.08
C GLY A 11 -14.18 -4.05 7.37
N ASN A 12 -13.18 -4.68 7.98
CA ASN A 12 -11.85 -4.07 8.08
C ASN A 12 -11.29 -3.88 6.67
N ALA A 13 -11.22 -2.65 6.20
CA ALA A 13 -10.60 -2.31 4.92
C ALA A 13 -9.08 -2.27 5.12
N PHE A 14 -8.40 -3.35 4.77
CA PHE A 14 -6.94 -3.38 4.73
C PHE A 14 -6.44 -2.53 3.55
N ALA A 15 -5.44 -1.68 3.77
CA ALA A 15 -4.67 -1.15 2.65
C ALA A 15 -3.64 -2.21 2.26
N GLU A 16 -4.07 -3.11 1.39
CA GLU A 16 -3.23 -4.12 0.78
C GLU A 16 -3.19 -3.92 -0.74
N PHE A 17 -2.18 -4.54 -1.37
CA PHE A 17 -2.19 -4.70 -2.81
C PHE A 17 -3.40 -5.53 -3.23
N SER A 18 -3.86 -5.34 -4.47
CA SER A 18 -4.91 -6.19 -5.00
C SER A 18 -4.48 -7.66 -5.00
N PRO A 19 -5.43 -8.61 -4.94
CA PRO A 19 -5.11 -10.04 -5.01
C PRO A 19 -4.26 -10.43 -6.24
N ASP A 20 -4.46 -9.74 -7.37
CA ASP A 20 -3.67 -9.95 -8.59
C ASP A 20 -2.18 -9.63 -8.37
N PHE A 21 -1.89 -8.43 -7.85
CA PHE A 21 -0.51 -8.00 -7.63
C PHE A 21 0.14 -8.74 -6.46
N SER A 22 -0.62 -9.04 -5.40
CA SER A 22 -0.22 -9.93 -4.31
C SER A 22 0.24 -11.30 -4.83
N THR A 23 -0.56 -11.90 -5.72
CA THR A 23 -0.25 -13.19 -6.35
C THR A 23 1.00 -13.09 -7.23
N PHE A 24 1.16 -12.00 -7.98
CA PHE A 24 2.36 -11.75 -8.77
C PHE A 24 3.61 -11.70 -7.88
N LEU A 25 3.60 -10.91 -6.80
CA LEU A 25 4.74 -10.79 -5.88
C LEU A 25 5.10 -12.16 -5.29
N ALA A 26 4.12 -12.91 -4.80
CA ALA A 26 4.36 -14.24 -4.24
C ALA A 26 4.90 -15.23 -5.28
N SER A 27 4.34 -15.21 -6.50
CA SER A 27 4.71 -16.17 -7.55
C SER A 27 6.08 -15.88 -8.15
N TYR A 28 6.44 -14.60 -8.29
CA TYR A 28 7.66 -14.19 -8.99
C TYR A 28 8.84 -13.97 -8.03
N TYR A 29 8.62 -13.32 -6.89
CA TYR A 29 9.66 -12.99 -5.91
C TYR A 29 9.61 -13.84 -4.63
N GLY A 30 8.54 -14.61 -4.45
CA GLY A 30 8.32 -15.44 -3.27
C GLY A 30 7.48 -14.76 -2.18
N PRO A 31 6.93 -15.56 -1.24
CA PRO A 31 6.02 -15.07 -0.20
C PRO A 31 6.68 -14.06 0.75
N TYR A 32 7.98 -14.19 1.00
CA TYR A 32 8.70 -13.24 1.86
C TYR A 32 8.69 -11.81 1.28
N VAL A 33 9.00 -11.66 -0.01
CA VAL A 33 8.97 -10.35 -0.68
C VAL A 33 7.55 -9.81 -0.76
N LYS A 34 6.55 -10.66 -1.02
CA LYS A 34 5.14 -10.27 -0.93
C LYS A 34 4.83 -9.65 0.43
N ASP A 35 5.16 -10.32 1.52
CA ASP A 35 4.79 -9.87 2.87
C ASP A 35 5.53 -8.58 3.26
N GLN A 36 6.82 -8.47 2.91
CA GLN A 36 7.61 -7.24 3.09
C GLN A 36 7.00 -6.06 2.33
N MET A 37 6.51 -6.28 1.11
CA MET A 37 5.96 -5.22 0.26
C MET A 37 4.50 -4.89 0.62
N GLU A 38 3.68 -5.84 1.07
CA GLU A 38 2.27 -5.58 1.40
C GLU A 38 2.07 -4.85 2.72
N ARG A 39 2.96 -5.05 3.70
CA ARG A 39 2.91 -4.39 5.00
C ARG A 39 1.55 -4.45 5.68
N ARG A 40 0.93 -5.64 5.66
CA ARG A 40 -0.36 -5.90 6.32
C ARG A 40 -0.31 -5.61 7.83
N ASP A 41 0.87 -5.66 8.44
CA ASP A 41 1.12 -5.28 9.83
C ASP A 41 0.83 -3.79 10.12
N LEU A 42 0.76 -2.94 9.10
CA LEU A 42 0.43 -1.53 9.21
C LEU A 42 -1.02 -1.20 8.83
N GLU A 43 -1.86 -2.20 8.57
CA GLU A 43 -3.28 -2.02 8.21
C GLU A 43 -3.48 -1.00 7.07
N ALA A 44 -4.33 0.01 7.25
CA ALA A 44 -4.61 1.06 6.28
C ALA A 44 -3.38 1.90 5.86
N LYS A 45 -2.26 1.77 6.59
CA LYS A 45 -1.01 2.49 6.35
C LYS A 45 -0.01 1.70 5.50
N GLY A 46 -0.26 0.42 5.24
CA GLY A 46 0.68 -0.53 4.63
C GLY A 46 1.04 -0.19 3.18
N SER A 47 0.18 -0.60 2.25
CA SER A 47 0.47 -0.54 0.81
C SER A 47 -0.80 -0.42 -0.03
N PHE A 48 -0.65 -0.09 -1.31
CA PHE A 48 -1.76 -0.11 -2.25
C PHE A 48 -1.33 -0.25 -3.69
N GLY A 49 -2.28 -0.69 -4.52
CA GLY A 49 -2.14 -0.77 -5.96
C GLY A 49 -2.37 -2.19 -6.48
N GLY A 50 -2.40 -2.31 -7.80
CA GLY A 50 -2.63 -3.58 -8.48
C GLY A 50 -3.98 -3.64 -9.18
N LYS A 51 -4.10 -4.58 -10.11
CA LYS A 51 -5.31 -4.74 -10.91
C LYS A 51 -6.46 -5.31 -10.09
N ALA A 52 -7.68 -4.88 -10.37
CA ALA A 52 -8.87 -5.54 -9.85
C ALA A 52 -8.94 -6.99 -10.31
N ASP A 53 -8.53 -7.26 -11.56
CA ASP A 53 -8.39 -8.59 -12.14
C ASP A 53 -7.36 -8.61 -13.29
N ARG A 54 -6.95 -9.81 -13.72
CA ARG A 54 -5.91 -10.00 -14.76
C ARG A 54 -6.24 -9.40 -16.13
N SER A 55 -7.51 -9.23 -16.45
CA SER A 55 -7.96 -8.70 -17.75
C SER A 55 -7.93 -7.17 -17.80
N GLU A 56 -7.77 -6.50 -16.66
CA GLU A 56 -7.75 -5.05 -16.59
C GLU A 56 -6.60 -4.46 -17.41
N ARG A 57 -6.98 -3.64 -18.40
CA ARG A 57 -6.03 -2.93 -19.26
C ARG A 57 -5.69 -1.56 -18.66
N LEU A 58 -4.39 -1.30 -18.55
CA LEU A 58 -3.85 0.01 -18.19
C LEU A 58 -4.03 0.98 -19.36
N ARG A 59 -4.33 2.23 -19.05
CA ARG A 59 -4.56 3.32 -20.01
C ARG A 59 -3.56 4.47 -19.81
N ASN A 60 -3.04 4.63 -18.61
CA ASN A 60 -2.06 5.64 -18.23
C ASN A 60 -0.73 4.98 -17.84
N GLN A 61 0.33 5.79 -17.78
CA GLN A 61 1.63 5.36 -17.26
C GLN A 61 1.50 5.06 -15.76
N PRO A 62 1.88 3.87 -15.28
CA PRO A 62 1.85 3.57 -13.85
C PRO A 62 2.74 4.51 -13.03
N ILE A 63 2.26 4.89 -11.85
CA ILE A 63 2.93 5.78 -10.91
C ILE A 63 3.21 5.02 -9.62
N VAL A 64 4.45 5.11 -9.15
CA VAL A 64 4.87 4.61 -7.83
C VAL A 64 5.13 5.79 -6.91
N PHE A 65 4.37 5.89 -5.84
CA PHE A 65 4.53 6.92 -4.82
C PHE A 65 5.47 6.41 -3.72
N VAL A 66 6.50 7.19 -3.42
CA VAL A 66 7.46 6.88 -2.36
C VAL A 66 7.28 7.89 -1.24
N HIS A 67 7.03 7.38 -0.03
CA HIS A 67 6.79 8.22 1.12
C HIS A 67 8.09 8.81 1.71
N GLY A 68 7.98 9.99 2.32
CA GLY A 68 9.08 10.61 3.06
C GLY A 68 9.27 9.99 4.44
N VAL A 69 10.28 10.49 5.16
CA VAL A 69 10.54 10.11 6.55
C VAL A 69 9.30 10.42 7.40
N SER A 70 8.99 9.53 8.35
CA SER A 70 7.84 9.64 9.25
C SER A 70 6.44 9.59 8.61
N ASP A 71 6.35 9.36 7.30
CA ASP A 71 5.10 9.19 6.55
C ASP A 71 4.91 7.69 6.18
N THR A 72 3.75 7.30 5.66
CA THR A 72 3.48 5.96 5.12
C THR A 72 2.75 6.00 3.78
N ALA A 73 2.61 4.84 3.12
CA ALA A 73 1.83 4.73 1.89
C ALA A 73 0.36 5.15 2.10
N GLY A 74 -0.23 4.84 3.26
CA GLY A 74 -1.64 5.17 3.54
C GLY A 74 -1.92 6.64 3.83
N GLU A 75 -0.90 7.49 3.94
CA GLU A 75 -1.01 8.89 4.36
C GLU A 75 -0.98 9.85 3.15
N LYS A 76 0.08 10.63 2.94
CA LYS A 76 0.09 11.59 1.81
C LYS A 76 0.13 10.89 0.45
N MET A 77 0.66 9.68 0.39
CA MET A 77 0.75 8.93 -0.87
C MET A 77 -0.63 8.47 -1.34
N ARG A 78 -1.49 8.08 -0.40
CA ARG A 78 -2.91 7.80 -0.68
C ARG A 78 -3.65 9.05 -1.18
N GLN A 79 -3.38 10.21 -0.60
CA GLN A 79 -3.99 11.47 -1.05
C GLN A 79 -3.57 11.81 -2.48
N ALA A 80 -2.28 11.66 -2.79
CA ALA A 80 -1.77 11.82 -4.15
C ALA A 80 -2.44 10.83 -5.13
N ALA A 81 -2.52 9.55 -4.76
CA ALA A 81 -3.21 8.55 -5.57
C ALA A 81 -4.68 8.94 -5.84
N ASN A 82 -5.42 9.38 -4.82
CA ASN A 82 -6.81 9.83 -4.97
C ASN A 82 -6.94 11.04 -5.93
N TRP A 83 -5.97 11.95 -5.92
CA TRP A 83 -5.93 13.07 -6.86
C TRP A 83 -5.77 12.62 -8.33
N PHE A 84 -4.96 11.58 -8.57
CA PHE A 84 -4.81 10.96 -9.89
C PHE A 84 -6.06 10.16 -10.28
N LYS A 85 -6.70 9.46 -9.33
CA LYS A 85 -7.98 8.75 -9.58
C LYS A 85 -9.06 9.71 -10.08
N ALA A 86 -9.14 10.90 -9.49
CA ALA A 86 -10.05 11.96 -9.94
C ALA A 86 -9.77 12.44 -11.39
N ARG A 87 -8.64 12.06 -11.99
CA ARG A 87 -8.23 12.38 -13.37
C ARG A 87 -8.21 11.17 -14.31
N GLY A 88 -8.88 10.09 -13.91
CA GLY A 88 -9.06 8.91 -14.76
C GLY A 88 -7.98 7.84 -14.61
N TYR A 89 -7.10 7.96 -13.61
CA TYR A 89 -6.25 6.84 -13.22
C TYR A 89 -7.04 5.79 -12.44
N LYS A 90 -6.59 4.54 -12.52
CA LYS A 90 -7.14 3.43 -11.75
C LYS A 90 -6.17 2.96 -10.68
N ASP A 91 -6.66 2.20 -9.70
CA ASP A 91 -5.79 1.59 -8.67
C ASP A 91 -4.73 0.65 -9.29
N SER A 92 -5.03 0.08 -10.46
CA SER A 92 -4.10 -0.70 -11.27
C SER A 92 -2.90 0.07 -11.83
N GLU A 93 -2.90 1.40 -11.69
CA GLU A 93 -1.89 2.31 -12.22
C GLU A 93 -1.22 3.12 -11.10
N LEU A 94 -1.61 2.91 -9.84
CA LEU A 94 -1.19 3.73 -8.70
C LEU A 94 -0.68 2.82 -7.59
N TYR A 95 0.61 2.89 -7.28
CA TYR A 95 1.26 1.95 -6.37
C TYR A 95 2.00 2.68 -5.26
N SER A 96 2.00 2.12 -4.06
CA SER A 96 2.89 2.53 -2.97
C SER A 96 3.05 1.40 -1.96
N THR A 97 4.20 1.36 -1.30
CA THR A 97 4.50 0.49 -0.16
C THR A 97 5.25 1.26 0.90
N THR A 98 5.08 0.86 2.16
CA THR A 98 5.78 1.48 3.29
C THR A 98 7.08 0.74 3.60
N TYR A 99 8.24 1.37 3.35
CA TYR A 99 9.55 0.75 3.57
C TYR A 99 9.99 0.73 5.06
N PHE A 100 9.26 1.41 5.94
CA PHE A 100 9.46 1.39 7.40
C PHE A 100 8.12 1.58 8.13
N ASN A 101 8.07 2.25 9.29
CA ASN A 101 6.84 2.29 10.11
C ASN A 101 6.19 3.68 10.22
N GLY A 102 6.65 4.65 9.41
CA GLY A 102 6.25 6.06 9.54
C GLY A 102 6.58 6.62 10.93
N ALA A 103 5.81 7.61 11.38
CA ALA A 103 6.02 8.27 12.67
C ALA A 103 5.73 7.37 13.89
N GLN A 104 4.85 6.37 13.76
CA GLN A 104 4.34 5.55 14.88
C GLN A 104 3.86 6.36 16.09
N GLY A 105 3.28 7.54 15.86
CA GLY A 105 2.83 8.45 16.93
C GLY A 105 3.94 9.27 17.59
N ASN A 106 5.21 9.10 17.18
CA ASN A 106 6.33 9.92 17.64
C ASN A 106 6.67 11.01 16.60
N PRO A 107 6.41 12.30 16.88
CA PRO A 107 6.72 13.39 15.96
C PRO A 107 8.22 13.62 15.76
N LEU A 108 9.07 13.08 16.65
CA LEU A 108 10.51 13.11 16.54
C LEU A 108 11.09 11.83 15.93
N LYS A 109 10.26 10.88 15.46
CA LYS A 109 10.73 9.60 14.93
C LYS A 109 11.82 9.78 13.87
N TRP A 110 11.73 10.84 13.06
CA TRP A 110 12.71 11.20 12.03
C TRP A 110 14.16 11.33 12.55
N VAL A 111 14.38 11.66 13.83
CA VAL A 111 15.75 11.74 14.41
C VAL A 111 16.36 10.36 14.64
N GLU A 112 15.54 9.32 14.71
CA GLU A 112 15.97 7.92 14.86
C GLU A 112 16.19 7.23 13.51
N TYR A 113 15.84 7.90 12.39
CA TYR A 113 16.03 7.34 11.06
C TYR A 113 17.50 7.40 10.68
N GLY A 114 18.15 6.23 10.72
CA GLY A 114 19.38 5.98 9.99
C GLY A 114 19.08 5.46 8.58
N MET A 115 19.86 5.87 7.58
CA MET A 115 19.86 5.25 6.26
C MET A 115 20.34 3.80 6.39
N ARG A 116 19.43 2.82 6.24
CA ARG A 116 19.75 1.39 6.26
C ARG A 116 19.51 0.78 4.89
N CYS A 117 20.35 -0.20 4.54
CA CYS A 117 20.22 -0.91 3.27
C CYS A 117 18.83 -1.54 3.10
N GLU A 118 18.24 -2.08 4.17
CA GLU A 118 16.91 -2.70 4.14
C GLU A 118 15.79 -1.74 3.72
N TYR A 119 15.91 -0.43 3.97
CA TYR A 119 14.90 0.57 3.57
C TYR A 119 15.06 1.02 2.12
N VAL A 120 16.29 1.00 1.61
CA VAL A 120 16.62 1.44 0.24
C VAL A 120 16.53 0.27 -0.74
N LYS A 121 17.00 -0.91 -0.33
CA LYS A 121 17.10 -2.13 -1.13
C LYS A 121 15.95 -3.07 -0.82
N GLN A 122 14.73 -2.64 -1.12
CA GLN A 122 13.55 -3.48 -0.93
C GLN A 122 13.51 -4.66 -1.92
N VAL A 123 14.11 -4.51 -3.11
CA VAL A 123 14.09 -5.55 -4.19
C VAL A 123 15.46 -5.76 -4.84
N ILE A 124 16.57 -5.35 -4.21
CA ILE A 124 17.90 -5.38 -4.84
C ILE A 124 18.66 -6.66 -4.44
N ASN A 125 18.04 -7.81 -4.71
CA ASN A 125 18.68 -9.12 -4.85
C ASN A 125 17.86 -9.97 -5.85
N LEU A 126 17.69 -9.40 -7.05
CA LEU A 126 17.90 -10.16 -8.29
C LEU A 126 19.42 -10.30 -8.50
#